data_AF-A0A524K5E3-F1
#
_entry.id   AF-A0A524K5E3-F1
#
_cell.length_a   1.000
_cell.length_b   1.000
_cell.length_c   1.000
_cell.angle_alpha   90.00
_cell.angle_beta   90.00
_cell.angle_gamma   90.00
#
_symmetry.space_group_name_H-M   'P 1'
#
loop_
_entity.id
_entity.type
_entity.pdbx_description
1 polymer ?
#
loop_
_entity_poly.entity_id
_entity_poly.type
_entity_poly.pdbx_seq_one_letter_code
_entity_poly.pdbx_strand_id
1 'polypeptide(L)'
;MLASELPVEVASAYGIDRRPDRVVVNVSVLRRQQGALPLPVEANVEGTWRTLVGERQPLAFRAVLEAKTISYIAEAPARDHEPTTFEMRAEPPRGAAIVVRITREFDTRSR
;
A
#
# COMPACT_ATOMS: atom_id res chain seq x y z
N MET A 1 5.95 1.18 4.07
CA MET A 1 7.30 0.74 4.47
C MET A 1 8.25 1.01 3.32
N LEU A 2 9.56 1.08 3.56
CA LEU A 2 10.52 1.25 2.47
C LEU A 2 10.65 -0.05 1.67
N ALA A 3 10.88 0.05 0.36
CA ALA A 3 11.05 -1.14 -0.47
C ALA A 3 12.30 -1.93 -0.08
N SER A 4 13.34 -1.26 0.42
CA SER A 4 14.55 -1.89 0.98
C SER A 4 14.28 -2.78 2.20
N GLU A 5 13.23 -2.49 2.98
CA GLU A 5 12.87 -3.21 4.20
C GLU A 5 12.08 -4.51 3.92
N LEU A 6 11.61 -4.70 2.69
CA LEU A 6 10.88 -5.92 2.33
C LEU A 6 11.80 -7.15 2.39
N PRO A 7 11.31 -8.30 2.93
CA PRO A 7 11.98 -9.58 2.74
C PRO A 7 12.20 -9.85 1.24
N VAL A 8 13.32 -10.49 0.90
CA VAL A 8 13.73 -10.75 -0.50
C VAL A 8 12.63 -11.53 -1.23
N GLU A 9 12.06 -12.51 -0.56
CA GLU A 9 11.05 -13.42 -1.07
C GLU A 9 9.76 -12.64 -1.39
N VAL A 10 9.36 -11.71 -0.52
CA VAL A 10 8.17 -10.87 -0.71
C VAL A 10 8.38 -9.90 -1.86
N ALA A 11 9.53 -9.22 -1.90
CA ALA A 11 9.85 -8.30 -2.99
C ALA A 11 9.87 -9.01 -4.35
N SER A 12 10.45 -10.22 -4.40
CA SER A 12 10.50 -11.05 -5.60
C SER A 12 9.12 -11.54 -6.03
N ALA A 13 8.33 -12.07 -5.09
CA ALA A 13 6.96 -12.52 -5.35
C ALA A 13 6.07 -11.40 -5.86
N TYR A 14 6.31 -10.18 -5.38
CA TYR A 14 5.54 -9.02 -5.79
C TYR A 14 6.16 -8.28 -6.97
N GLY A 15 7.35 -8.64 -7.47
CA GLY A 15 8.03 -7.91 -8.55
C GLY A 15 8.36 -6.47 -8.17
N ILE A 16 8.82 -6.24 -6.94
CA ILE A 16 9.21 -4.94 -6.40
C ILE A 16 10.74 -4.89 -6.34
N ASP A 17 11.33 -3.83 -6.92
CA ASP A 17 12.74 -3.56 -6.74
C ASP A 17 12.99 -2.98 -5.34
N ARG A 18 13.84 -3.65 -4.56
CA ARG A 18 14.18 -3.25 -3.17
C ARG A 18 15.06 -1.99 -3.13
N ARG A 19 14.47 -0.84 -3.43
CA ARG A 19 15.16 0.45 -3.45
C ARG A 19 14.90 1.27 -2.18
N PRO A 20 15.92 1.94 -1.61
CA PRO A 20 15.76 2.76 -0.41
C PRO A 20 15.02 4.08 -0.67
N ASP A 21 14.91 4.51 -1.92
CA ASP A 21 14.19 5.73 -2.33
C ASP A 21 12.73 5.47 -2.73
N ARG A 22 12.20 4.30 -2.39
CA ARG A 22 10.82 3.90 -2.69
C ARG A 22 10.08 3.47 -1.44
N VAL A 23 8.86 3.94 -1.32
CA VAL A 23 7.88 3.45 -0.34
C VAL A 23 6.93 2.50 -1.06
N VAL A 24 6.68 1.35 -0.42
CA VAL A 24 5.65 0.41 -0.83
C VAL A 24 4.40 0.61 0.02
N VAL A 25 3.27 0.75 -0.67
CA VAL A 25 1.93 0.77 -0.11
C VAL A 25 1.27 -0.56 -0.46
N ASN A 26 0.94 -1.35 0.56
CA ASN A 26 0.21 -2.60 0.42
C ASN A 26 -1.17 -2.43 1.07
N VAL A 27 -2.23 -2.69 0.29
CA VAL A 27 -3.62 -2.66 0.73
C VAL A 27 -4.21 -4.06 0.56
N SER A 28 -4.70 -4.62 1.65
CA SER A 28 -5.52 -5.84 1.64
C SER A 28 -6.91 -5.52 2.16
N VAL A 29 -7.94 -5.91 1.41
CA VAL A 29 -9.34 -5.66 1.79
C VAL A 29 -9.92 -6.95 2.34
N LEU A 30 -10.35 -6.90 3.61
CA LEU A 30 -10.85 -8.06 4.33
C LEU A 30 -12.32 -7.88 4.70
N ARG A 31 -13.12 -8.93 4.51
CA ARG A 31 -14.49 -9.02 5.01
C ARG A 31 -14.49 -9.78 6.33
N ARG A 32 -14.95 -9.13 7.40
CA ARG A 32 -15.19 -9.81 8.68
C ARG A 32 -16.29 -10.86 8.55
N GLN A 33 -16.09 -12.01 9.18
CA GLN A 33 -17.07 -13.07 9.31
C GLN A 33 -17.28 -13.39 10.79
N GLN A 34 -18.51 -13.73 11.19
CA GLN A 34 -18.77 -14.12 12.58
C GLN A 34 -18.15 -15.49 12.86
N GLY A 35 -17.38 -15.58 13.93
CA GLY A 35 -16.77 -16.84 14.39
C GLY A 35 -15.69 -17.43 13.47
N ALA A 36 -15.25 -16.70 12.45
CA ALA A 36 -14.25 -17.15 11.49
C ALA A 36 -13.21 -16.06 11.20
N LEU A 37 -12.08 -16.46 10.60
CA LEU A 37 -11.05 -15.53 10.16
C LEU A 37 -11.59 -14.60 9.06
N PRO A 38 -11.17 -13.32 9.03
CA PRO A 38 -11.54 -12.42 7.95
C PRO A 38 -11.14 -12.97 6.58
N LEU A 39 -12.02 -12.86 5.60
CA LEU A 39 -11.76 -13.31 4.24
C LEU A 39 -11.20 -12.16 3.39
N PRO A 40 -10.10 -12.38 2.66
CA PRO A 40 -9.70 -11.49 1.58
C PRO A 40 -10.80 -11.37 0.54
N VAL A 41 -11.08 -10.15 0.08
CA VAL A 41 -12.05 -9.88 -0.97
C VAL A 41 -11.45 -8.93 -2.01
N GLU A 42 -11.88 -9.10 -3.25
CA GLU A 42 -11.56 -8.15 -4.32
C GLU A 42 -12.20 -6.79 -4.04
N ALA A 43 -11.59 -5.73 -4.55
CA ALA A 43 -12.04 -4.35 -4.41
C ALA A 43 -11.43 -3.49 -5.52
N ASN A 44 -12.13 -2.43 -5.93
CA ASN A 44 -11.48 -1.36 -6.66
C ASN A 44 -10.67 -0.52 -5.65
N VAL A 45 -9.35 -0.41 -5.85
CA VAL A 45 -8.46 0.33 -4.95
C VAL A 45 -7.82 1.47 -5.70
N GLU A 46 -8.07 2.67 -5.21
CA GLU A 46 -7.50 3.91 -5.72
C GLU A 46 -6.79 4.63 -4.58
N GLY A 47 -5.85 5.50 -4.91
CA GLY A 47 -5.24 6.34 -3.90
C GLY A 47 -4.37 7.43 -4.46
N THR A 48 -4.00 8.32 -3.56
CA THR A 48 -3.09 9.42 -3.83
C THR A 48 -2.06 9.52 -2.71
N TRP A 49 -0.93 10.13 -3.01
CA TRP A 49 0.07 10.50 -2.03
C TRP A 49 0.46 11.97 -2.23
N ARG A 50 0.92 12.60 -1.15
CA ARG A 50 1.50 13.95 -1.19
C ARG A 50 2.46 14.15 -0.04
N THR A 51 3.41 15.05 -0.22
CA THR A 51 4.20 15.57 0.90
C THR A 51 3.51 16.77 1.55
N LEU A 52 4.14 17.44 2.50
CA LEU A 52 3.57 18.60 3.20
C LEU A 52 3.24 19.77 2.26
N VAL A 53 4.11 20.01 1.27
CA VAL A 53 4.01 21.14 0.33
C VAL A 53 3.65 20.70 -1.09
N GLY A 54 3.67 19.39 -1.35
CA GLY A 54 3.41 18.82 -2.66
C GLY A 54 1.93 18.73 -3.02
N GLU A 55 1.65 18.73 -4.32
CA GLU A 55 0.34 18.37 -4.86
C GLU A 55 0.05 16.87 -4.67
N ARG A 56 -1.24 16.52 -4.72
CA ARG A 56 -1.66 15.11 -4.68
C ARG A 56 -1.30 14.42 -5.99
N GLN A 57 -0.52 13.36 -5.90
CA GLN A 57 -0.14 12.51 -7.04
C GLN A 57 -0.83 11.14 -6.93
N PRO A 58 -1.25 10.52 -8.04
CA PRO A 58 -1.93 9.23 -8.01
C PRO A 58 -0.97 8.10 -7.58
N LEU A 59 -1.53 7.09 -6.92
CA LEU A 59 -0.89 5.81 -6.67
C LEU A 59 -1.34 4.81 -7.74
N ALA A 60 -0.40 4.24 -8.49
CA ALA A 60 -0.68 3.21 -9.46
C ALA A 60 -0.75 1.84 -8.77
N PHE A 61 -1.95 1.47 -8.31
CA PHE A 61 -2.18 0.16 -7.72
C PHE A 61 -2.23 -0.94 -8.77
N ARG A 62 -1.60 -2.07 -8.47
CA ARG A 62 -1.76 -3.33 -9.18
C ARG A 62 -2.18 -4.44 -8.23
N ALA A 63 -3.06 -5.32 -8.68
CA ALA A 63 -3.45 -6.50 -7.92
C ALA A 63 -2.36 -7.57 -8.03
N VAL A 64 -2.03 -8.17 -6.90
CA VAL A 64 -1.13 -9.32 -6.78
C VAL A 64 -1.87 -10.43 -6.06
N LEU A 65 -1.90 -11.60 -6.70
CA LEU A 65 -2.51 -12.81 -6.16
C LEU A 65 -1.43 -13.69 -5.56
N GLU A 66 -1.57 -13.98 -4.27
CA GLU A 66 -0.65 -14.85 -3.54
C GLU A 66 -1.44 -15.97 -2.87
N ALA A 67 -1.25 -17.20 -3.34
CA ALA A 67 -1.98 -18.40 -2.93
C ALA A 67 -3.52 -18.22 -2.98
N LYS A 68 -4.12 -17.64 -1.94
CA LYS A 68 -5.57 -17.36 -1.81
C LYS A 68 -5.88 -15.95 -1.30
N THR A 69 -4.92 -15.04 -1.36
CA THR A 69 -5.03 -13.67 -0.91
C THR A 69 -4.82 -12.72 -2.09
N ILE A 70 -5.56 -11.61 -2.10
CA ILE A 70 -5.36 -10.52 -3.04
C ILE A 70 -4.81 -9.30 -2.29
N SER A 71 -3.72 -8.74 -2.82
CA SER A 71 -3.05 -7.54 -2.32
C SER A 71 -2.99 -6.50 -3.43
N TYR A 72 -3.27 -5.25 -3.10
CA TYR A 72 -3.12 -4.12 -4.01
C TYR A 72 -1.87 -3.36 -3.63
N ILE A 73 -0.91 -3.33 -4.55
CA ILE A 73 0.42 -2.78 -4.30
C ILE A 73 0.64 -1.56 -5.18
N ALA A 74 1.13 -0.49 -4.58
CA ALA A 74 1.61 0.70 -5.27
C ALA A 74 2.97 1.13 -4.70
N GLU A 75 3.74 1.82 -5.52
CA GLU A 75 5.01 2.43 -5.13
C GLU A 75 4.94 3.95 -5.24
N ALA A 76 5.58 4.64 -4.29
CA ALA A 76 5.76 6.08 -4.31
C ALA A 76 7.23 6.42 -4.04
N PRO A 77 7.75 7.56 -4.55
CA PRO A 77 9.02 8.11 -4.10
C PRO A 77 9.04 8.29 -2.58
N ALA A 78 10.10 7.79 -1.93
CA ALA A 78 10.40 8.11 -0.54
C ALA A 78 11.14 9.45 -0.48
N ARG A 79 10.80 10.29 0.49
CA ARG A 79 11.53 11.52 0.78
C ARG A 79 12.03 11.48 2.22
N ASP A 80 13.34 11.68 2.35
CA ASP A 80 14.06 11.56 3.60
C ASP A 80 13.54 12.58 4.62
N HIS A 81 13.09 12.10 5.78
CA HIS A 81 12.55 12.95 6.86
C HIS A 81 11.43 13.92 6.43
N GLU A 82 10.70 13.60 5.35
CA GLU A 82 9.56 14.40 4.89
C GLU A 82 8.24 13.68 5.16
N PRO A 83 7.36 14.23 6.01
CA PRO A 83 6.05 13.65 6.26
C PRO A 83 5.25 13.51 4.97
N THR A 84 4.94 12.27 4.62
CA THR A 84 4.20 11.91 3.42
C THR A 84 2.83 11.36 3.81
N THR A 85 1.79 11.95 3.24
CA THR A 85 0.40 11.53 3.45
C THR A 85 -0.05 10.66 2.29
N PHE A 86 -0.59 9.49 2.61
CA PHE A 86 -1.24 8.57 1.69
C PHE A 86 -2.73 8.56 2.01
N GLU A 87 -3.54 8.70 0.97
CA GLU A 87 -5.00 8.57 1.04
C GLU A 87 -5.42 7.46 0.09
N MET A 88 -6.15 6.49 0.60
CA MET A 88 -6.55 5.29 -0.13
C MET A 88 -8.06 5.12 0.00
N ARG A 89 -8.70 4.73 -1.09
CA ARG A 89 -10.11 4.39 -1.16
C ARG A 89 -10.23 2.98 -1.70
N ALA A 90 -10.93 2.12 -0.96
CA ALA A 90 -11.22 0.75 -1.35
C ALA A 90 -12.73 0.56 -1.49
N GLU A 91 -13.18 0.07 -2.64
CA GLU A 91 -14.57 -0.21 -2.95
C GLU A 91 -14.77 -1.70 -3.22
N PRO A 92 -15.19 -2.49 -2.21
CA PRO A 92 -15.51 -3.89 -2.44
C PRO A 92 -16.81 -4.03 -3.25
N PRO A 93 -16.99 -5.11 -4.05
CA PRO A 93 -18.19 -5.33 -4.87
C PRO A 93 -19.49 -5.35 -4.06
N ARG A 94 -19.42 -5.72 -2.78
CA ARG A 94 -20.53 -5.66 -1.83
C ARG A 94 -20.02 -5.09 -0.52
N GLY A 95 -20.36 -3.83 -0.26
CA GLY A 95 -20.00 -3.12 0.96
C GLY A 95 -19.96 -1.61 0.73
N ALA A 96 -19.77 -0.85 1.81
CA ALA A 96 -19.49 0.57 1.71
C ALA A 96 -18.03 0.80 1.31
N ALA A 97 -17.79 1.88 0.57
CA ALA A 97 -16.43 2.34 0.30
C ALA A 97 -15.72 2.69 1.61
N ILE A 98 -14.45 2.30 1.70
CA ILE A 98 -13.59 2.54 2.86
C ILE A 98 -12.53 3.55 2.44
N VAL A 99 -12.41 4.64 3.19
CA VAL A 99 -11.36 5.65 2.98
C VAL A 99 -10.42 5.63 4.17
N VAL A 100 -9.12 5.55 3.89
CA VAL A 100 -8.06 5.55 4.89
C VAL A 100 -7.06 6.64 4.53
N ARG A 101 -6.71 7.48 5.52
CA ARG A 101 -5.65 8.47 5.41
C ARG A 101 -4.58 8.20 6.46
N ILE A 102 -3.33 8.09 6.02
CA ILE A 102 -2.18 7.88 6.90
C ILE A 102 -1.05 8.82 6.54
N THR A 103 -0.40 9.40 7.55
CA THR A 103 0.81 10.22 7.37
C THR A 103 1.97 9.52 8.05
N ARG A 104 3.04 9.28 7.29
CA ARG A 104 4.28 8.63 7.77
C ARG A 104 5.48 9.44 7.31
N GLU A 105 6.52 9.40 8.13
CA GLU A 105 7.87 9.85 7.78
C GLU A 105 8.73 8.60 7.54
N PHE A 106 9.72 8.70 6.65
CA PHE A 106 10.62 7.62 6.31
C PHE A 106 12.07 8.10 6.44
N ASP A 107 12.91 7.26 7.04
CA ASP A 107 14.37 7.43 7.05
C ASP A 107 14.96 6.62 5.91
N THR A 108 15.36 7.30 4.83
CA THR A 108 15.90 6.64 3.62
C THR A 108 17.40 6.36 3.72
N ARG A 109 18.03 6.76 4.83
CA ARG A 109 19.48 6.68 5.06
C ARG A 109 19.86 5.62 6.09
N SER A 110 18.90 5.14 6.89
CA SER A 110 19.10 4.02 7.82
C SER A 110 19.50 2.75 7.06
N ARG A 111 20.76 2.33 7.23
CA ARG A 111 21.29 1.02 6.84
C ARG A 111 21.36 0.10 8.03
#